data_AF-A0A7X7L8E2-F1
#
_entry.id   AF-A0A7X7L8E2-F1
#
_cell.length_a   1.000
_cell.length_b   1.000
_cell.length_c   1.000
_cell.angle_alpha   90.00
_cell.angle_beta   90.00
_cell.angle_gamma   90.00
#
_symmetry.space_group_name_H-M   'P 1'
#
loop_
_entity.id
_entity.type
_entity.pdbx_description
1 polymer ?
#
loop_
_entity_poly.entity_id
_entity_poly.type
_entity_poly.pdbx_seq_one_letter_code
_entity_poly.pdbx_strand_id
1 'polypeptide(L)'
;MKIFAIRDNNDSANKDIAFLIYYECDKRFYIELPENADPWETPLPLSSFLKRGETTVNAYWSRIWVQQRIIPSDRQNIGQILKDNKLDSYDEFDLLMLTNGRCAQDDYYLVSVSEKDFPESFFKRFQKKIEDVVPLTNKHLLIFFRDGNVKKCDMEELLINNKAFLPILKDEKMYYRVSIQPGGYGVCWGESLNIADYILYDCGKDIPLSLEDFRLFVENRVINTTEAAELLNCSRQNIDDLIRRNKLHPIKTTQKSKLFLKSEIIQRNWK
;
A
#
# COMPACT_ATOMS: atom_id res chain seq x y z
N MET A 1 -4.59 -2.71 12.47
CA MET A 1 -5.41 -3.41 11.47
C MET A 1 -6.40 -4.26 12.24
N LYS A 2 -7.66 -4.32 11.81
CA LYS A 2 -8.69 -5.18 12.41
C LYS A 2 -9.13 -6.20 11.36
N ILE A 3 -9.35 -7.44 11.78
CA ILE A 3 -9.76 -8.54 10.91
C ILE A 3 -11.09 -9.09 11.42
N PHE A 4 -12.02 -9.31 10.49
CA PHE A 4 -13.32 -9.89 10.77
C PHE A 4 -13.61 -11.01 9.79
N ALA A 5 -13.96 -12.19 10.28
CA ALA A 5 -14.56 -13.23 9.46
C ALA A 5 -15.99 -12.84 9.09
N ILE A 6 -16.35 -13.06 7.83
CA ILE A 6 -17.70 -12.96 7.31
C ILE A 6 -18.30 -14.38 7.36
N ARG A 7 -19.39 -14.53 8.13
CA ARG A 7 -20.10 -15.81 8.31
C ARG A 7 -21.57 -15.65 7.92
N ASP A 8 -22.18 -16.74 7.50
CA ASP A 8 -23.63 -16.84 7.27
C ASP A 8 -24.31 -17.33 8.55
N ASN A 9 -25.36 -16.64 8.99
CA ASN A 9 -26.15 -17.04 10.16
C ASN A 9 -26.92 -18.34 9.94
N ASN A 10 -27.16 -18.73 8.68
CA ASN A 10 -27.82 -19.98 8.31
C ASN A 10 -26.85 -21.16 8.20
N ASP A 11 -25.54 -20.93 8.19
CA ASP A 11 -24.55 -22.00 8.13
C ASP A 11 -24.27 -22.60 9.52
N SER A 12 -24.77 -23.82 9.72
CA SER A 12 -24.55 -24.59 10.95
C SER A 12 -23.08 -24.90 11.24
N ALA A 13 -22.20 -24.88 10.23
CA ALA A 13 -20.77 -25.12 10.40
C ALA A 13 -19.99 -23.87 10.86
N ASN A 14 -20.63 -22.69 10.86
CA ASN A 14 -19.99 -21.40 11.15
C ASN A 14 -18.71 -21.17 10.33
N LYS A 15 -18.73 -21.53 9.05
CA LYS A 15 -17.59 -21.40 8.15
C LYS A 15 -17.24 -19.92 7.95
N ASP A 16 -15.95 -19.62 7.94
CA ASP A 16 -15.44 -18.32 7.54
C ASP A 16 -15.44 -18.22 6.00
N ILE A 17 -16.43 -17.51 5.46
CA ILE A 17 -16.67 -17.42 4.01
C ILE A 17 -15.71 -16.44 3.34
N ALA A 18 -15.39 -15.36 4.04
CA ALA A 18 -14.48 -14.31 3.61
C ALA A 18 -13.95 -13.57 4.84
N PHE A 19 -12.97 -12.70 4.65
CA PHE A 19 -12.39 -11.89 5.72
C PHE A 19 -12.39 -10.42 5.34
N LEU A 20 -13.07 -9.58 6.13
CA LEU A 20 -13.00 -8.14 6.03
C LEU A 20 -11.82 -7.63 6.86
N ILE A 21 -10.95 -6.86 6.23
CA ILE A 21 -9.76 -6.27 6.83
C ILE A 21 -9.91 -4.75 6.82
N TYR A 22 -9.75 -4.13 7.98
CA TYR A 22 -9.86 -2.70 8.15
C TYR A 22 -8.52 -2.08 8.61
N TYR A 23 -8.02 -1.13 7.82
CA TYR A 23 -6.88 -0.29 8.14
C TYR A 23 -7.38 1.04 8.74
N GLU A 24 -7.37 1.10 10.07
CA GLU A 24 -7.98 2.20 10.84
C GLU A 24 -7.41 3.58 10.51
N CYS A 25 -6.09 3.72 10.41
CA CYS A 25 -5.43 4.99 10.12
C CYS A 25 -5.88 5.57 8.77
N ASP A 26 -6.01 4.70 7.76
CA ASP A 26 -6.38 5.09 6.39
C ASP A 26 -7.88 5.04 6.14
N LYS A 27 -8.66 4.54 7.11
CA LYS A 27 -10.09 4.21 6.98
C LYS A 27 -10.40 3.40 5.72
N ARG A 28 -9.59 2.38 5.43
CA ARG A 28 -9.74 1.53 4.24
C ARG A 28 -10.08 0.10 4.57
N PHE A 29 -10.99 -0.46 3.77
CA PHE A 29 -11.40 -1.85 3.82
C PHE A 29 -10.74 -2.64 2.70
N TYR A 30 -10.45 -3.91 2.95
CA TYR A 30 -10.16 -4.92 1.93
C TYR A 30 -10.92 -6.18 2.30
N ILE A 31 -11.26 -7.01 1.32
CA ILE A 31 -11.86 -8.32 1.57
C ILE A 31 -10.97 -9.39 0.96
N GLU A 32 -10.67 -10.39 1.77
CA GLU A 32 -9.87 -11.53 1.42
C GLU A 32 -10.76 -12.77 1.34
N LEU A 33 -10.73 -13.44 0.20
CA LEU A 33 -11.52 -14.63 -0.09
C LEU A 33 -10.63 -15.87 0.01
N PRO A 34 -11.06 -16.95 0.69
CA PRO A 34 -10.38 -18.23 0.67
C PRO A 34 -10.21 -18.76 -0.77
N GLU A 35 -9.11 -19.47 -1.03
CA GLU A 35 -8.83 -20.04 -2.36
C GLU A 35 -9.89 -21.06 -2.81
N ASN A 36 -10.49 -21.76 -1.85
CA ASN A 36 -11.55 -22.75 -2.04
C ASN A 36 -12.94 -22.19 -1.70
N ALA A 37 -13.12 -20.87 -1.72
CA ALA A 37 -14.42 -20.26 -1.47
C ALA A 37 -15.43 -20.66 -2.56
N ASP A 38 -16.65 -20.99 -2.13
CA ASP A 38 -17.74 -21.31 -3.05
C ASP A 38 -18.47 -20.01 -3.46
N PRO A 39 -18.54 -19.67 -4.76
CA PRO A 39 -19.32 -18.52 -5.24
C PRO A 39 -20.80 -18.55 -4.86
N TRP A 40 -21.39 -19.72 -4.56
CA TRP A 40 -22.80 -19.85 -4.17
C TRP A 40 -23.05 -19.55 -2.69
N GLU A 41 -22.05 -19.78 -1.85
CA GLU A 41 -22.08 -19.45 -0.41
C GLU A 41 -21.59 -18.01 -0.14
N THR A 42 -20.93 -17.40 -1.13
CA THR A 42 -20.27 -16.09 -0.99
C THR A 42 -21.24 -14.93 -1.26
N PRO A 43 -21.28 -13.89 -0.39
CA PRO A 43 -22.16 -12.73 -0.57
C PRO A 43 -21.97 -12.04 -1.93
N LEU A 44 -23.04 -11.50 -2.51
CA LEU A 44 -22.93 -10.55 -3.61
C LEU A 44 -22.39 -9.20 -3.08
N PRO A 45 -21.53 -8.47 -3.81
CA PRO A 45 -20.97 -8.79 -5.13
C PRO A 45 -19.68 -9.63 -5.09
N LEU A 46 -19.23 -10.12 -3.93
CA LEU A 46 -17.94 -10.79 -3.76
C LEU A 46 -17.83 -12.07 -4.59
N SER A 47 -18.92 -12.82 -4.79
CA SER A 47 -18.91 -14.02 -5.63
C SER A 47 -18.51 -13.76 -7.10
N SER A 48 -18.67 -12.52 -7.59
CA SER A 48 -18.21 -12.14 -8.95
C SER A 48 -16.69 -12.14 -9.08
N PHE A 49 -15.95 -11.89 -7.99
CA PHE A 49 -14.49 -11.94 -7.95
C PHE A 49 -14.01 -13.39 -8.07
N LEU A 50 -14.61 -14.30 -7.30
CA LEU A 50 -14.32 -15.74 -7.39
C LEU A 50 -14.54 -16.29 -8.81
N LYS A 51 -15.60 -15.87 -9.49
CA LYS A 51 -15.88 -16.25 -10.89
C LYS A 51 -14.80 -15.78 -11.87
N ARG A 52 -14.03 -14.74 -11.53
CA ARG A 52 -12.86 -14.25 -12.30
C ARG A 52 -11.54 -14.86 -11.81
N GLY A 53 -11.55 -15.73 -10.79
CA GLY A 53 -10.34 -16.25 -10.16
C GLY A 53 -9.65 -15.25 -9.22
N GLU A 54 -10.33 -14.16 -8.85
CA GLU A 54 -9.81 -13.15 -7.95
C GLU A 54 -10.17 -13.49 -6.50
N THR A 55 -9.16 -13.57 -5.64
CA THR A 55 -9.31 -13.88 -4.21
C THR A 55 -9.01 -12.68 -3.31
N THR A 56 -8.57 -11.56 -3.89
CA THR A 56 -8.44 -10.25 -3.23
C THR A 56 -9.49 -9.31 -3.80
N VAL A 57 -10.32 -8.72 -2.94
CA VAL A 57 -11.24 -7.63 -3.32
C VAL A 57 -10.60 -6.30 -2.94
N ASN A 58 -10.48 -5.40 -3.92
CA ASN A 58 -9.82 -4.11 -3.73
C ASN A 58 -10.64 -3.16 -2.83
N ALA A 59 -9.99 -2.07 -2.39
CA ALA A 59 -10.59 -1.14 -1.45
C ALA A 59 -11.91 -0.51 -1.91
N TYR A 60 -12.07 -0.28 -3.21
CA TYR A 60 -13.30 0.28 -3.75
C TYR A 60 -14.48 -0.69 -3.55
N TRP A 61 -14.34 -1.93 -4.01
CA TRP A 61 -15.42 -2.91 -3.94
C TRP A 61 -15.68 -3.40 -2.51
N SER A 62 -14.64 -3.49 -1.68
CA SER A 62 -14.81 -3.77 -0.25
C SER A 62 -15.61 -2.67 0.43
N ARG A 63 -15.36 -1.40 0.10
CA ARG A 63 -16.15 -0.27 0.61
C ARG A 63 -17.59 -0.33 0.14
N ILE A 64 -17.86 -0.64 -1.13
CA ILE A 64 -19.24 -0.81 -1.64
C ILE A 64 -19.98 -1.90 -0.87
N TRP A 65 -19.34 -3.04 -0.59
CA TRP A 65 -19.95 -4.12 0.20
C TRP A 65 -20.27 -3.69 1.64
N VAL A 66 -19.39 -2.88 2.27
CA VAL A 66 -19.64 -2.27 3.59
C VAL A 66 -20.82 -1.29 3.51
N GLN A 67 -20.86 -0.43 2.49
CA GLN A 67 -21.91 0.58 2.31
C GLN A 67 -23.31 -0.02 2.16
N GLN A 68 -23.44 -1.22 1.60
CA GLN A 68 -24.71 -1.95 1.51
C GLN A 68 -25.28 -2.36 2.88
N ARG A 69 -24.44 -2.37 3.92
CA ARG A 69 -24.79 -2.85 5.28
C ARG A 69 -25.02 -1.74 6.28
N ILE A 70 -24.60 -0.52 5.95
CA ILE A 70 -24.72 0.64 6.83
C ILE A 70 -25.81 1.58 6.34
N ILE A 71 -26.20 2.49 7.23
CA ILE A 71 -27.19 3.52 6.91
C ILE A 71 -26.55 4.50 5.92
N PRO A 72 -27.16 4.77 4.74
CA PRO A 72 -26.60 5.69 3.75
C PRO A 72 -26.37 7.10 4.30
N SER A 73 -25.29 7.75 3.84
CA SER A 73 -24.89 9.09 4.28
C SER A 73 -25.84 10.20 3.84
N ASP A 74 -26.64 9.97 2.80
CA ASP A 74 -27.61 10.91 2.24
C ASP A 74 -29.01 10.81 2.88
N ARG A 75 -29.19 9.97 3.91
CA ARG A 75 -30.46 9.82 4.62
C ARG A 75 -30.85 11.12 5.34
N GLN A 76 -32.09 11.59 5.13
CA GLN A 76 -32.60 12.86 5.68
C GLN A 76 -32.35 13.05 7.19
N ASN A 77 -32.44 12.00 8.00
CA ASN A 77 -32.28 12.05 9.46
C ASN A 77 -30.93 11.50 9.96
N ILE A 78 -29.90 11.44 9.11
CA ILE A 78 -28.60 10.82 9.46
C ILE A 78 -27.97 11.46 10.70
N GLY A 79 -28.03 12.78 10.85
CA GLY A 79 -27.46 13.48 12.01
C GLY A 79 -28.08 13.06 13.35
N GLN A 80 -29.41 12.84 13.38
CA GLN A 80 -30.09 12.35 14.58
C GLN A 80 -29.71 10.89 14.88
N ILE A 81 -29.65 10.05 13.84
CA ILE A 81 -29.25 8.63 13.97
C ILE A 81 -27.84 8.50 14.54
N LEU A 82 -26.89 9.30 14.05
CA LEU A 82 -25.52 9.31 14.56
C LEU A 82 -25.49 9.69 16.05
N LYS A 83 -26.22 10.76 16.41
CA LYS A 83 -26.32 11.22 17.81
C LYS A 83 -26.92 10.15 18.73
N ASP A 84 -28.00 9.49 18.30
CA ASP A 84 -28.67 8.43 19.07
C ASP A 84 -27.76 7.23 19.31
N ASN A 85 -26.82 6.96 18.38
CA ASN A 85 -25.80 5.93 18.49
C ASN A 85 -24.46 6.42 19.08
N LYS A 86 -24.41 7.65 19.60
CA LYS A 86 -23.20 8.28 20.20
C LYS A 86 -22.02 8.37 19.23
N LEU A 87 -22.29 8.63 17.96
CA LEU A 87 -21.29 8.88 16.92
C LEU A 87 -21.21 10.38 16.63
N ASP A 88 -19.99 10.93 16.67
CA ASP A 88 -19.75 12.37 16.44
C ASP A 88 -19.81 12.75 14.96
N SER A 89 -19.54 11.79 14.07
CA SER A 89 -19.54 12.00 12.62
C SER A 89 -19.87 10.69 11.89
N TYR A 90 -20.16 10.80 10.59
CA TYR A 90 -20.40 9.63 9.77
C TYR A 90 -19.08 8.87 9.54
N ASP A 91 -18.94 7.72 10.19
CA ASP A 91 -17.83 6.80 10.02
C ASP A 91 -18.35 5.43 9.58
N GLU A 92 -17.90 4.96 8.41
CA GLU A 92 -18.40 3.71 7.81
C GLU A 92 -18.07 2.49 8.67
N PHE A 93 -16.92 2.48 9.34
CA PHE A 93 -16.52 1.38 10.20
C PHE A 93 -17.36 1.37 11.48
N ASP A 94 -17.50 2.52 12.15
CA ASP A 94 -18.27 2.58 13.40
C ASP A 94 -19.74 2.20 13.16
N LEU A 95 -20.34 2.68 12.06
CA LEU A 95 -21.70 2.31 11.66
C LEU A 95 -21.84 0.81 11.35
N LEU A 96 -20.85 0.21 10.68
CA LEU A 96 -20.83 -1.22 10.38
C LEU A 96 -20.80 -2.06 11.66
N MET A 97 -20.07 -1.59 12.67
CA MET A 97 -19.90 -2.29 13.94
C MET A 97 -21.11 -2.18 14.88
N LEU A 98 -22.02 -1.21 14.68
CA LEU A 98 -23.27 -1.13 15.46
C LEU A 98 -24.11 -2.42 15.36
N THR A 99 -24.04 -3.11 14.22
CA THR A 99 -24.79 -4.36 13.96
C THR A 99 -23.88 -5.57 13.71
N ASN A 100 -22.56 -5.42 13.93
CA ASN A 100 -21.55 -6.41 13.53
C ASN A 100 -21.74 -6.86 12.07
N GLY A 101 -21.92 -5.90 11.16
CA GLY A 101 -22.07 -6.14 9.72
C GLY A 101 -23.40 -6.74 9.25
N ARG A 102 -24.38 -6.94 10.14
CA ARG A 102 -25.71 -7.42 9.77
C ARG A 102 -26.50 -6.33 9.04
N CYS A 103 -27.26 -6.74 8.04
CA CYS A 103 -28.23 -5.89 7.36
C CYS A 103 -29.52 -6.68 7.05
N ALA A 104 -30.53 -6.01 6.49
CA ALA A 104 -31.81 -6.65 6.15
C ALA A 104 -31.80 -7.34 4.76
N GLN A 105 -30.69 -7.29 4.03
CA GLN A 105 -30.59 -7.79 2.65
C GLN A 105 -30.09 -9.23 2.58
N ASP A 106 -29.32 -9.66 3.58
CA ASP A 106 -28.72 -10.99 3.67
C ASP A 106 -28.48 -11.38 5.13
N ASP A 107 -28.13 -12.65 5.35
CA ASP A 107 -27.92 -13.23 6.68
C ASP A 107 -26.44 -13.25 7.10
N TYR A 108 -25.59 -12.46 6.45
CA TYR A 108 -24.16 -12.43 6.77
C TYR A 108 -23.84 -11.50 7.94
N TYR A 109 -22.78 -11.83 8.66
CA TYR A 109 -22.29 -11.05 9.78
C TYR A 109 -20.79 -11.15 10.00
N LEU A 110 -20.28 -10.22 10.81
CA LEU A 110 -18.87 -10.11 11.17
C LEU A 110 -18.59 -10.71 12.54
N VAL A 111 -17.51 -11.48 12.62
CA VAL A 111 -16.91 -11.97 13.87
C VAL A 111 -15.47 -11.49 13.91
N SER A 112 -15.06 -10.83 15.01
CA SER A 112 -13.66 -10.40 15.16
C SER A 112 -12.73 -11.60 15.21
N VAL A 113 -11.62 -11.54 14.48
CA VAL A 113 -10.62 -12.61 14.40
C VAL A 113 -9.25 -12.02 14.76
N SER A 114 -8.44 -12.78 15.50
CA SER A 114 -7.05 -12.37 15.77
C SER A 114 -6.15 -12.73 14.58
N GLU A 115 -5.00 -12.05 14.42
CA GLU A 115 -4.05 -12.41 13.37
C GLU A 115 -3.59 -13.88 13.46
N LYS A 116 -3.58 -14.48 14.66
CA LYS A 116 -3.17 -15.88 14.87
C LYS A 116 -4.17 -16.90 14.33
N ASP A 117 -5.44 -16.53 14.28
CA ASP A 117 -6.53 -17.39 13.83
C ASP A 117 -6.80 -17.22 12.32
N PHE A 118 -6.02 -16.36 11.67
CA PHE A 118 -6.15 -16.08 10.25
C PHE A 118 -5.61 -17.27 9.42
N PRO A 119 -6.31 -17.74 8.37
CA PRO A 119 -5.89 -18.94 7.67
C PRO A 119 -4.47 -18.86 7.07
N GLU A 120 -3.70 -19.95 7.18
CA GLU A 120 -2.30 -20.04 6.71
C GLU A 120 -2.12 -19.67 5.23
N SER A 121 -3.11 -20.00 4.40
CA SER A 121 -3.13 -19.65 2.97
C SER A 121 -3.03 -18.14 2.75
N PHE A 122 -3.66 -17.33 3.60
CA PHE A 122 -3.54 -15.88 3.51
C PHE A 122 -2.16 -15.41 3.94
N PHE A 123 -1.53 -15.99 4.97
CA PHE A 123 -0.17 -15.59 5.35
C PHE A 123 0.78 -15.63 4.16
N LYS A 124 0.74 -16.69 3.33
CA LYS A 124 1.54 -16.77 2.10
C LYS A 124 1.26 -15.63 1.11
N ARG A 125 0.00 -15.24 0.97
CA ARG A 125 -0.41 -14.09 0.13
C ARG A 125 0.02 -12.75 0.74
N PHE A 126 -0.04 -12.62 2.06
CA PHE A 126 0.40 -11.44 2.80
C PHE A 126 1.92 -11.22 2.72
N GLN A 127 2.70 -12.30 2.59
CA GLN A 127 4.14 -12.21 2.31
C GLN A 127 4.41 -11.62 0.92
N LYS A 128 3.51 -11.78 -0.05
CA LYS A 128 3.62 -11.13 -1.36
C LYS A 128 3.07 -9.70 -1.41
N LYS A 129 2.73 -9.11 -0.27
CA LYS A 129 2.32 -7.69 -0.22
C LYS A 129 3.54 -6.79 -0.36
N ILE A 130 3.31 -5.61 -0.92
CA ILE A 130 4.35 -4.60 -1.09
C ILE A 130 4.74 -4.03 0.29
N GLU A 131 6.04 -4.02 0.55
CA GLU A 131 6.67 -3.39 1.70
C GLU A 131 7.18 -1.99 1.38
N ASP A 132 7.82 -1.81 0.22
CA ASP A 132 8.36 -0.52 -0.21
C ASP A 132 8.32 -0.33 -1.74
N VAL A 133 8.41 0.92 -2.19
CA VAL A 133 8.46 1.29 -3.61
C VAL A 133 9.42 2.45 -3.86
N VAL A 134 10.26 2.32 -4.88
CA VAL A 134 11.13 3.38 -5.36
C VAL A 134 10.84 3.69 -6.83
N PRO A 135 10.38 4.90 -7.17
CA PRO A 135 10.29 5.33 -8.56
C PRO A 135 11.68 5.56 -9.15
N LEU A 136 11.93 4.94 -10.31
CA LEU A 136 13.17 5.02 -11.07
C LEU A 136 13.00 5.87 -12.33
N THR A 137 14.10 6.12 -13.03
CA THR A 137 14.08 6.72 -14.37
C THR A 137 13.38 5.81 -15.39
N ASN A 138 13.05 6.37 -16.56
CA ASN A 138 12.39 5.65 -17.65
C ASN A 138 11.09 4.95 -17.22
N LYS A 139 10.33 5.56 -16.30
CA LYS A 139 9.04 5.05 -15.81
C LYS A 139 9.08 3.62 -15.27
N HIS A 140 10.18 3.25 -14.62
CA HIS A 140 10.24 1.99 -13.88
C HIS A 140 9.96 2.18 -12.39
N LEU A 141 9.34 1.19 -11.76
CA LEU A 141 9.30 1.08 -10.30
C LEU A 141 10.19 -0.08 -9.84
N LEU A 142 10.90 0.14 -8.74
CA LEU A 142 11.48 -0.92 -7.95
C LEU A 142 10.53 -1.22 -6.78
N ILE A 143 9.99 -2.43 -6.74
CA ILE A 143 9.01 -2.88 -5.75
C ILE A 143 9.69 -3.87 -4.82
N PHE A 144 9.55 -3.66 -3.51
CA PHE A 144 10.04 -4.55 -2.47
C PHE A 144 8.85 -5.27 -1.85
N PHE A 145 8.88 -6.59 -1.83
CA PHE A 145 7.83 -7.43 -1.26
C PHE A 145 8.27 -7.98 0.10
N ARG A 146 7.29 -8.27 0.98
CA ARG A 146 7.55 -8.75 2.36
C ARG A 146 8.21 -10.12 2.42
N ASP A 147 8.09 -10.91 1.36
CA ASP A 147 8.78 -12.20 1.19
C ASP A 147 10.26 -12.03 0.82
N GLY A 148 10.74 -10.79 0.72
CA GLY A 148 12.12 -10.44 0.38
C GLY A 148 12.38 -10.30 -1.12
N ASN A 149 11.41 -10.63 -1.98
CA ASN A 149 11.58 -10.46 -3.42
C ASN A 149 11.61 -8.97 -3.80
N VAL A 150 12.48 -8.63 -4.74
CA VAL A 150 12.58 -7.29 -5.31
C VAL A 150 12.33 -7.39 -6.81
N LYS A 151 11.37 -6.60 -7.30
CA LYS A 151 10.95 -6.61 -8.69
C LYS A 151 11.14 -5.24 -9.32
N LYS A 152 11.72 -5.21 -10.51
CA LYS A 152 11.74 -4.01 -11.36
C LYS A 152 10.62 -4.11 -12.40
N CYS A 153 9.66 -3.19 -12.33
CA CYS A 153 8.48 -3.15 -13.19
C CYS A 153 8.61 -2.01 -14.19
N ASP A 154 8.37 -2.29 -15.48
CA ASP A 154 8.20 -1.26 -16.51
C ASP A 154 6.76 -0.75 -16.47
N MET A 155 6.57 0.49 -16.04
CA MET A 155 5.23 1.04 -15.89
C MET A 155 4.68 1.61 -17.19
N GLU A 156 5.51 1.88 -18.19
CA GLU A 156 5.00 2.40 -19.47
C GLU A 156 4.15 1.33 -20.14
N GLU A 157 4.65 0.10 -20.22
CA GLU A 157 3.93 -1.05 -20.78
C GLU A 157 2.61 -1.35 -20.03
N LEU A 158 2.64 -1.28 -18.70
CA LEU A 158 1.46 -1.54 -17.86
C LEU A 158 0.39 -0.45 -17.97
N LEU A 159 0.81 0.82 -18.08
CA LEU A 159 -0.09 1.95 -17.94
C LEU A 159 -0.60 2.50 -19.27
N ILE A 160 0.10 2.28 -20.38
CA ILE A 160 -0.23 2.89 -21.68
C ILE A 160 -1.62 2.53 -22.19
N ASN A 161 -2.10 1.31 -21.87
CA ASN A 161 -3.40 0.81 -22.31
C ASN A 161 -4.57 1.42 -21.53
N ASN A 162 -4.31 2.06 -20.39
CA ASN A 162 -5.35 2.71 -19.59
C ASN A 162 -5.19 4.23 -19.63
N LYS A 163 -6.09 4.88 -20.39
CA LYS A 163 -6.09 6.33 -20.59
C LYS A 163 -6.12 7.15 -19.29
N ALA A 164 -6.64 6.57 -18.20
CA ALA A 164 -6.67 7.23 -16.89
C ALA A 164 -5.26 7.50 -16.32
N PHE A 165 -4.24 6.73 -16.74
CA PHE A 165 -2.85 6.90 -16.29
C PHE A 165 -2.01 7.81 -17.19
N LEU A 166 -2.55 8.31 -18.31
CA LEU A 166 -1.81 9.22 -19.20
C LEU A 166 -1.24 10.46 -18.50
N PRO A 167 -1.94 11.11 -17.54
CA PRO A 167 -1.35 12.22 -16.78
C PRO A 167 -0.10 11.81 -16.00
N ILE A 168 -0.11 10.62 -15.40
CA ILE A 168 1.02 10.07 -14.62
C ILE A 168 2.21 9.76 -15.53
N LEU A 169 1.96 9.26 -16.74
CA LEU A 169 3.03 8.99 -17.72
C LEU A 169 3.66 10.29 -18.24
N LYS A 170 2.87 11.35 -18.45
CA LYS A 170 3.33 12.63 -19.01
C LYS A 170 4.04 13.54 -18.00
N ASP A 171 3.66 13.48 -16.73
CA ASP A 171 4.24 14.32 -15.68
C ASP A 171 5.15 13.50 -14.76
N GLU A 172 6.46 13.75 -14.83
CA GLU A 172 7.43 13.12 -13.93
C GLU A 172 7.13 13.40 -12.46
N LYS A 173 6.78 14.64 -12.09
CA LYS A 173 6.50 14.97 -10.69
C LYS A 173 5.29 14.19 -10.16
N MET A 174 4.30 13.91 -11.00
CA MET A 174 3.19 13.03 -10.62
C MET A 174 3.64 11.58 -10.48
N TYR A 175 4.44 11.08 -11.42
CA TYR A 175 4.98 9.72 -11.35
C TYR A 175 5.74 9.45 -10.04
N TYR A 176 6.61 10.37 -9.64
CA TYR A 176 7.41 10.28 -8.41
C TYR A 176 6.58 10.40 -7.11
N ARG A 177 5.27 10.68 -7.18
CA ARG A 177 4.34 10.65 -6.03
C ARG A 177 3.70 9.29 -5.78
N VAL A 178 4.16 8.25 -6.47
CA VAL A 178 3.72 6.88 -6.21
C VAL A 178 3.76 6.57 -4.72
N SER A 179 2.71 5.92 -4.23
CA SER A 179 2.55 5.54 -2.82
C SER A 179 2.05 4.11 -2.72
N ILE A 180 2.26 3.47 -1.58
CA ILE A 180 1.80 2.11 -1.33
C ILE A 180 0.37 2.17 -0.83
N GLN A 181 -0.49 1.29 -1.33
CA GLN A 181 -1.84 1.15 -0.82
C GLN A 181 -1.81 0.56 0.61
N PRO A 182 -2.70 0.97 1.52
CA PRO A 182 -2.72 0.46 2.89
C PRO A 182 -2.74 -1.07 2.90
N GLY A 183 -1.88 -1.69 3.70
CA GLY A 183 -1.70 -3.14 3.74
C GLY A 183 -0.74 -3.73 2.71
N GLY A 184 -0.23 -2.93 1.76
CA GLY A 184 0.68 -3.40 0.71
C GLY A 184 -0.05 -4.05 -0.48
N TYR A 185 -1.34 -3.73 -0.66
CA TYR A 185 -2.20 -4.29 -1.70
C TYR A 185 -1.87 -3.85 -3.14
N GLY A 186 -0.90 -2.96 -3.29
CA GLY A 186 -0.53 -2.38 -4.57
C GLY A 186 0.11 -1.02 -4.40
N VAL A 187 0.30 -0.34 -5.53
CA VAL A 187 0.74 1.06 -5.58
C VAL A 187 -0.37 1.95 -6.11
N CYS A 188 -0.34 3.23 -5.74
CA CYS A 188 -1.31 4.20 -6.21
C CYS A 188 -0.73 5.60 -6.45
N TRP A 189 -1.47 6.37 -7.24
CA TRP A 189 -1.33 7.80 -7.44
C TRP A 189 -2.65 8.46 -7.04
N GLY A 190 -2.77 8.81 -5.76
CA GLY A 190 -4.03 9.29 -5.19
C GLY A 190 -5.02 8.14 -4.92
N GLU A 191 -6.31 8.43 -5.03
CA GLU A 191 -7.37 7.49 -4.61
C GLU A 191 -7.78 6.49 -5.69
N SER A 192 -7.89 6.94 -6.95
CA SER A 192 -8.52 6.17 -8.03
C SER A 192 -7.54 5.47 -8.96
N LEU A 193 -6.29 5.93 -9.02
CA LEU A 193 -5.27 5.35 -9.91
C LEU A 193 -4.41 4.39 -9.10
N ASN A 194 -4.63 3.08 -9.28
CA ASN A 194 -3.94 2.04 -8.54
C ASN A 194 -3.62 0.83 -9.41
N ILE A 195 -2.59 0.11 -9.00
CA ILE A 195 -2.15 -1.15 -9.61
C ILE A 195 -1.95 -2.13 -8.47
N ALA A 196 -2.63 -3.27 -8.56
CA ALA A 196 -2.58 -4.30 -7.54
C ALA A 196 -1.19 -4.94 -7.45
N ASP A 197 -0.85 -5.39 -6.24
CA ASP A 197 0.39 -6.09 -5.89
C ASP A 197 0.68 -7.30 -6.78
N TYR A 198 -0.32 -8.16 -7.01
CA TYR A 198 -0.13 -9.38 -7.80
C TYR A 198 0.28 -9.08 -9.25
N ILE A 199 -0.22 -7.99 -9.85
CA ILE A 199 0.16 -7.57 -11.21
C ILE A 199 1.66 -7.26 -11.24
N LEU A 200 2.13 -6.48 -10.26
CA LEU A 200 3.53 -6.06 -10.15
C LEU A 200 4.45 -7.24 -9.80
N TYR A 201 3.97 -8.16 -8.97
CA TYR A 201 4.69 -9.35 -8.59
C TYR A 201 4.94 -10.26 -9.81
N ASP A 202 3.90 -10.44 -10.64
CA ASP A 202 3.93 -11.36 -11.79
C ASP A 202 4.66 -10.78 -13.00
N CYS A 203 4.46 -9.48 -13.31
CA CYS A 203 5.08 -8.87 -14.50
C CYS A 203 6.51 -8.36 -14.26
N GLY A 204 6.89 -8.13 -13.00
CA GLY A 204 8.16 -7.54 -12.64
C GLY A 204 9.35 -8.48 -12.89
N LYS A 205 10.48 -7.91 -13.30
CA LYS A 205 11.74 -8.65 -13.43
C LYS A 205 12.42 -8.77 -12.07
N ASP A 206 12.82 -9.98 -11.68
CA ASP A 206 13.56 -10.22 -10.45
C ASP A 206 14.89 -9.47 -10.43
N ILE A 207 15.13 -8.81 -9.29
CA ILE A 207 16.39 -8.15 -8.99
C ILE A 207 17.07 -8.95 -7.88
N PRO A 208 18.31 -9.44 -8.09
CA PRO A 208 19.02 -10.27 -7.11
C PRO A 208 19.63 -9.41 -5.99
N LEU A 209 18.81 -8.57 -5.36
CA LEU A 209 19.13 -7.72 -4.22
C LEU A 209 17.90 -7.72 -3.30
N SER A 210 18.14 -7.55 -2.01
CA SER A 210 17.13 -7.41 -0.96
C SER A 210 16.98 -5.96 -0.53
N LEU A 211 15.92 -5.63 0.22
CA LEU A 211 15.79 -4.32 0.86
C LEU A 211 16.98 -4.01 1.79
N GLU A 212 17.54 -5.02 2.44
CA GLU A 212 18.69 -4.87 3.34
C GLU A 212 19.95 -4.40 2.60
N ASP A 213 20.18 -4.87 1.37
CA ASP A 213 21.32 -4.41 0.56
C ASP A 213 21.27 -2.89 0.29
N PHE A 214 20.05 -2.34 0.10
CA PHE A 214 19.87 -0.89 -0.06
C PHE A 214 20.04 -0.14 1.27
N ARG A 215 19.60 -0.71 2.40
CA ARG A 215 19.85 -0.13 3.72
C ARG A 215 21.35 -0.04 4.00
N LEU A 216 22.08 -1.14 3.78
CA LEU A 216 23.53 -1.19 3.91
C LEU A 216 24.24 -0.22 2.96
N PHE A 217 23.75 -0.07 1.72
CA PHE A 217 24.28 0.95 0.81
C PHE A 217 24.14 2.35 1.40
N VAL A 218 22.95 2.72 1.92
CA VAL A 218 22.74 4.04 2.52
C VAL A 218 23.65 4.22 3.74
N GLU A 219 23.68 3.26 4.66
CA GLU A 219 24.49 3.31 5.87
C GLU A 219 25.99 3.49 5.57
N ASN A 220 26.52 2.75 4.59
CA ASN A 220 27.96 2.70 4.35
C ASN A 220 28.45 3.74 3.31
N ARG A 221 27.55 4.21 2.43
CA ARG A 221 27.92 5.01 1.24
C ARG A 221 27.29 6.39 1.20
N VAL A 222 26.31 6.69 2.05
CA VAL A 222 25.70 8.02 2.14
C VAL A 222 26.17 8.72 3.40
N ILE A 223 26.78 9.89 3.24
CA ILE A 223 27.35 10.65 4.36
C ILE A 223 26.81 12.07 4.38
N ASN A 224 26.79 12.67 5.56
CA ASN A 224 26.34 14.04 5.76
C ASN A 224 27.48 15.06 5.56
N THR A 225 27.15 16.34 5.67
CA THR A 225 28.10 17.45 5.45
C THR A 225 29.28 17.44 6.44
N THR A 226 29.09 16.94 7.65
CA THR A 226 30.14 16.83 8.68
C THR A 226 31.15 15.76 8.31
N GLU A 227 30.68 14.56 8.03
CA GLU A 227 31.51 13.42 7.62
C GLU A 227 32.26 13.73 6.32
N ALA A 228 31.62 14.43 5.38
CA ALA A 228 32.25 14.91 4.15
C ALA A 228 33.41 15.88 4.43
N ALA A 229 33.22 16.83 5.36
CA ALA A 229 34.23 17.80 5.77
C ALA A 229 35.43 17.13 6.47
N GLU A 230 35.17 16.15 7.33
CA GLU A 230 36.19 15.35 8.00
C GLU A 230 37.03 14.56 6.99
N LEU A 231 36.39 13.87 6.03
CA LEU A 231 37.10 13.09 5.00
C LEU A 231 37.97 13.94 4.05
N LEU A 232 37.63 15.21 3.86
CA LEU A 232 38.40 16.18 3.06
C LEU A 232 39.33 17.04 3.92
N ASN A 233 39.34 16.83 5.24
CA ASN A 233 40.07 17.65 6.21
C ASN A 233 39.84 19.16 5.98
N CYS A 234 38.59 19.57 5.80
CA CYS A 234 38.22 20.95 5.50
C CYS A 234 37.05 21.45 6.36
N SER A 235 36.74 22.74 6.28
CA SER A 235 35.55 23.28 6.95
C SER A 235 34.26 22.93 6.21
N ARG A 236 33.11 22.98 6.92
CA ARG A 236 31.79 22.88 6.28
C ARG A 236 31.55 24.00 5.27
N GLN A 237 32.11 25.20 5.49
CA GLN A 237 32.02 26.30 4.52
C GLN A 237 32.74 25.96 3.21
N ASN A 238 33.85 25.22 3.27
CA ASN A 238 34.52 24.73 2.07
C ASN A 238 33.66 23.70 1.33
N ILE A 239 32.93 22.83 2.04
CA ILE A 239 31.96 21.93 1.40
C ILE A 239 30.87 22.73 0.66
N ASP A 240 30.33 23.78 1.28
CA ASP A 240 29.32 24.64 0.64
C ASP A 240 29.89 25.42 -0.56
N ASP A 241 31.14 25.87 -0.49
CA ASP A 241 31.85 26.48 -1.63
C ASP A 241 32.05 25.47 -2.77
N LEU A 242 32.43 24.23 -2.47
CA LEU A 242 32.56 23.17 -3.48
C LEU A 242 31.22 22.89 -4.18
N ILE A 243 30.11 22.88 -3.44
CA ILE A 243 28.77 22.75 -4.03
C ILE A 243 28.46 23.95 -4.93
N ARG A 244 28.68 25.18 -4.46
CA ARG A 244 28.44 26.40 -5.26
C ARG A 244 29.26 26.44 -6.55
N ARG A 245 30.48 25.91 -6.53
CA ARG A 245 31.35 25.78 -7.71
C ARG A 245 31.05 24.56 -8.57
N ASN A 246 29.99 23.82 -8.27
CA ASN A 246 29.59 22.58 -8.94
C ASN A 246 30.72 21.53 -8.97
N LYS A 247 31.45 21.44 -7.86
CA LYS A 247 32.55 20.48 -7.63
C LYS A 247 32.17 19.34 -6.68
N LEU A 248 31.02 19.46 -6.03
CA LEU A 248 30.45 18.44 -5.18
C LEU A 248 28.93 18.43 -5.33
N HIS A 249 28.32 17.25 -5.45
CA HIS A 249 26.92 17.11 -5.80
C HIS A 249 26.14 16.38 -4.69
N PRO A 250 25.34 17.10 -3.87
CA PRO A 250 24.46 16.45 -2.91
C PRO A 250 23.44 15.54 -3.60
N ILE A 251 23.28 14.31 -3.12
CA ILE A 251 22.22 13.39 -3.58
C ILE A 251 20.86 13.66 -2.92
N LYS A 252 20.87 14.37 -1.78
CA LYS A 252 19.66 14.84 -1.11
C LYS A 252 19.96 16.13 -0.37
N THR A 253 19.10 17.13 -0.55
CA THR A 253 19.16 18.40 0.16
C THR A 253 17.88 18.62 0.95
N THR A 254 18.02 18.91 2.23
CA THR A 254 16.93 19.32 3.13
C THR A 254 17.27 20.67 3.74
N GLN A 255 16.33 21.29 4.46
CA GLN A 255 16.58 22.54 5.18
C GLN A 255 17.71 22.42 6.23
N LYS A 256 17.90 21.22 6.80
CA LYS A 256 18.83 20.99 7.92
C LYS A 256 20.15 20.32 7.53
N SER A 257 20.18 19.61 6.41
CA SER A 257 21.35 18.79 6.02
C SER A 257 21.38 18.49 4.52
N LYS A 258 22.59 18.25 4.02
CA LYS A 258 22.90 17.73 2.69
C LYS A 258 23.57 16.37 2.84
N LEU A 259 23.14 15.41 2.01
CA LEU A 259 23.71 14.07 1.93
C LEU A 259 24.48 13.90 0.63
N PHE A 260 25.57 13.14 0.68
CA PHE A 260 26.50 12.93 -0.43
C PHE A 260 26.83 11.46 -0.58
N LEU A 261 27.26 11.07 -1.78
CA LEU A 261 27.92 9.79 -1.97
C LEU A 261 29.36 9.88 -1.44
N LYS A 262 29.70 8.99 -0.52
CA LYS A 262 31.05 8.86 0.05
C LYS A 262 32.12 8.63 -1.02
N SER A 263 31.78 7.95 -2.12
CA SER A 263 32.70 7.76 -3.26
C SER A 263 33.13 9.07 -3.90
N GLU A 264 32.20 10.01 -4.12
CA GLU A 264 32.52 11.29 -4.73
C GLU A 264 33.49 12.09 -3.84
N ILE A 265 33.27 12.05 -2.52
CA ILE A 265 34.17 12.68 -1.54
C ILE A 265 35.57 12.08 -1.61
N ILE A 266 35.69 10.75 -1.52
CA ILE A 266 36.99 10.05 -1.54
C ILE A 266 37.77 10.33 -2.84
N GLN A 267 37.08 10.34 -3.99
CA GLN A 267 37.70 10.58 -5.30
C GLN A 267 38.38 11.94 -5.40
N ARG A 268 38.01 12.91 -4.55
CA ARG A 268 38.68 14.22 -4.51
C ARG A 268 40.08 14.14 -3.89
N ASN A 269 40.35 13.16 -3.05
CA ASN A 269 41.67 12.93 -2.48
C ASN A 269 42.64 12.24 -3.46
N TRP A 270 42.17 11.87 -4.65
CA TRP A 270 42.99 11.24 -5.70
C TRP A 270 43.60 12.25 -6.68
N LYS A 271 43.42 13.54 -6.42
CA LYS A 271 43.97 14.62 -7.23
C LYS A 271 45.24 15.18 -6.64
#